data_AF-A0A3D0WA75-F1
#
_entry.id   AF-A0A3D0WA75-F1
#
_cell.length_a   1.000
_cell.length_b   1.000
_cell.length_c   1.000
_cell.angle_alpha   90.00
_cell.angle_beta   90.00
_cell.angle_gamma   90.00
#
_symmetry.space_group_name_H-M   'P 1'
#
loop_
_entity.id
_entity.type
_entity.pdbx_description
1 polymer ?
#
loop_
_entity_poly.entity_id
_entity_poly.type
_entity_poly.pdbx_seq_one_letter_code
_entity_poly.pdbx_strand_id
1 'polypeptide(L)' 'MANWKGRAGEMAATFMIGDGLLGLLQPRRHVALWEADAMGAETLVAPFRGHPNRRRAYAAIQLAAGLWLASRQRP' A
#
# COMPACT_ATOMS: atom_id res chain seq x y z
N MET A 1 -2.44 8.27 29.10
CA MET A 1 -2.04 7.01 28.44
C MET A 1 -1.65 7.34 27.01
N ALA A 2 -0.51 6.87 26.50
CA ALA A 2 -0.07 7.21 25.15
C ALA A 2 -1.11 6.77 24.10
N ASN A 3 -1.46 7.65 23.14
CA ASN A 3 -2.40 7.35 22.05
C ASN A 3 -1.74 6.46 20.98
N TRP A 4 -1.35 5.24 21.39
CA TRP A 4 -0.70 4.26 20.52
C TRP A 4 -1.59 3.84 19.35
N LYS A 5 -2.92 3.81 19.55
CA LYS A 5 -3.87 3.49 18.48
C LYS A 5 -3.88 4.54 17.37
N GLY A 6 -3.90 5.83 17.73
CA GLY A 6 -3.78 6.92 16.76
C GLY A 6 -2.43 6.89 16.04
N ARG A 7 -1.33 6.67 16.75
CA ARG A 7 0.00 6.56 16.11
C ARG A 7 0.09 5.38 15.14
N ALA A 8 -0.45 4.22 15.52
CA ALA A 8 -0.50 3.06 14.66
C ALA A 8 -1.39 3.28 13.44
N GLY A 9 -2.53 3.97 13.62
CA GLY A 9 -3.40 4.39 12.52
C GLY A 9 -2.68 5.32 11.54
N GLU A 10 -1.91 6.29 12.04
CA GLU A 10 -1.17 7.26 11.22
C GLU A 10 -0.05 6.60 10.43
N MET A 11 0.67 5.68 11.07
CA MET A 11 1.62 4.81 10.37
C MET A 11 0.92 4.01 9.27
N ALA A 12 -0.18 3.32 9.57
CA ALA A 12 -0.90 2.51 8.60
C ALA A 12 -1.39 3.35 7.40
N ALA A 13 -2.00 4.51 7.67
CA ALA A 13 -2.45 5.43 6.64
C ALA A 13 -1.30 5.90 5.74
N THR A 14 -0.16 6.27 6.35
CA THR A 14 1.04 6.69 5.61
C THR A 14 1.56 5.59 4.68
N PHE A 15 1.65 4.35 5.18
CA PHE A 15 2.06 3.20 4.37
C PHE A 15 1.09 2.93 3.23
N MET A 16 -0.22 2.96 3.48
CA MET A 16 -1.24 2.74 2.45
C MET A 16 -1.21 3.81 1.35
N ILE A 17 -1.01 5.08 1.72
CA ILE A 17 -0.91 6.19 0.77
C ILE A 17 0.37 6.05 -0.07
N GLY A 18 1.52 5.80 0.58
CA GLY A 18 2.80 5.62 -0.12
C GLY A 18 2.77 4.43 -1.07
N ASP A 19 2.28 3.28 -0.60
CA ASP A 19 2.16 2.06 -1.39
C ASP A 19 1.17 2.22 -2.56
N GLY A 20 0.04 2.88 -2.31
CA GLY A 20 -0.94 3.23 -3.34
C GLY A 20 -0.37 4.15 -4.42
N LEU A 21 0.38 5.18 -4.05
CA LEU A 21 1.04 6.07 -5.03
C LEU A 21 2.09 5.32 -5.86
N LEU A 22 2.93 4.50 -5.24
CA LEU A 22 3.93 3.70 -5.96
C LEU A 22 3.27 2.67 -6.90
N GLY A 23 2.20 2.00 -6.44
CA GLY A 23 1.43 1.05 -7.24
C GLY A 23 0.68 1.69 -8.41
N LEU A 24 0.28 2.96 -8.30
CA LEU A 24 -0.37 3.71 -9.38
C LEU A 24 0.62 4.19 -10.44
N LEU A 25 1.66 4.89 -9.98
CA LEU A 25 2.62 5.58 -10.85
C LEU A 25 3.63 4.62 -11.46
N GLN A 26 4.05 3.59 -10.71
CA GLN A 26 5.15 2.71 -11.08
C GLN A 26 4.82 1.21 -10.86
N PRO A 27 3.65 0.71 -11.34
CA PRO A 27 3.16 -0.64 -11.01
C PRO A 27 4.14 -1.75 -11.36
N ARG A 28 4.81 -1.65 -12.52
CA ARG A 28 5.74 -2.69 -12.99
C ARG A 28 7.00 -2.75 -12.14
N ARG A 29 7.66 -1.60 -11.93
CA ARG A 29 8.87 -1.50 -11.08
C ARG A 29 8.55 -1.91 -9.65
N HIS A 30 7.43 -1.42 -9.13
CA HIS A 30 7.00 -1.73 -7.78
C HIS A 30 6.79 -3.23 -7.60
N VAL A 31 6.01 -3.90 -8.46
CA VAL A 31 5.83 -5.36 -8.40
C VAL A 31 7.16 -6.11 -8.57
N ALA A 32 7.99 -5.72 -9.54
CA ALA A 32 9.26 -6.40 -9.83
C ALA A 32 10.23 -6.42 -8.63
N LEU A 33 10.24 -5.36 -7.79
CA LEU A 33 11.07 -5.32 -6.58
C LEU A 33 10.67 -6.37 -5.53
N TRP A 34 9.45 -6.90 -5.60
CA TRP A 34 8.93 -7.89 -4.66
C TRP A 34 8.73 -9.26 -5.31
N GLU A 35 9.11 -9.44 -6.58
CA GLU A 35 8.93 -10.70 -7.31
C GLU A 35 9.99 -11.76 -6.96
N ALA A 36 11.17 -11.34 -6.45
CA ALA A 36 12.27 -12.21 -6.07
C ALA A 36 12.96 -11.72 -4.79
N ASP A 37 13.43 -12.66 -3.95
CA ASP A 37 14.18 -12.41 -2.71
C ASP A 37 13.48 -11.45 -1.73
N ALA A 38 12.16 -11.48 -1.72
CA ALA A 38 11.28 -10.56 -1.04
C ALA A 38 10.74 -11.10 0.30
N MET A 39 11.48 -12.01 0.95
CA MET A 39 11.18 -12.59 2.27
C MET A 39 9.72 -13.08 2.42
N GLY A 40 9.14 -13.70 1.39
CA GLY A 40 7.76 -14.24 1.40
C GLY A 40 6.72 -13.32 0.75
N ALA A 41 7.05 -12.06 0.47
CA ALA A 41 6.16 -11.11 -0.20
C ALA A 41 5.93 -11.46 -1.68
N GLU A 42 6.69 -12.40 -2.25
CA GLU A 42 6.54 -12.88 -3.63
C GLU A 42 5.14 -13.43 -3.88
N THR A 43 4.55 -14.05 -2.84
CA THR A 43 3.18 -14.60 -2.88
C THR A 43 2.13 -13.50 -2.94
N LEU A 44 2.35 -12.38 -2.25
CA LEU A 44 1.45 -11.23 -2.22
C LEU A 44 1.42 -10.48 -3.55
N VAL A 45 2.54 -10.44 -4.26
CA VAL A 45 2.62 -9.78 -5.58
C VAL A 45 2.30 -10.70 -6.75
N ALA A 46 2.21 -12.02 -6.53
CA ALA A 46 1.88 -13.02 -7.55
C ALA A 46 0.65 -12.67 -8.41
N PRO A 47 -0.48 -12.19 -7.86
CA PRO A 47 -1.67 -11.85 -8.65
C PRO A 47 -1.49 -10.65 -9.59
N PHE A 48 -0.46 -9.83 -9.35
CA PHE A 48 -0.18 -8.60 -10.08
C PHE A 48 0.92 -8.76 -11.14
N ARG A 49 1.67 -9.85 -11.13
CA ARG A 49 2.76 -10.11 -12.10
C ARG A 49 2.19 -10.10 -13.52
N GLY A 50 2.82 -9.34 -14.41
CA GLY A 50 2.35 -9.17 -15.79
C GLY A 50 1.04 -8.40 -15.96
N HIS A 51 0.37 -7.99 -14.88
CA HIS A 51 -0.95 -7.34 -14.89
C HIS A 51 -0.92 -5.94 -14.24
N PRO A 52 -0.22 -4.95 -14.83
CA PRO A 52 0.00 -3.64 -14.21
C PRO A 52 -1.31 -2.88 -13.93
N ASN A 53 -2.34 -3.06 -14.75
CA ASN A 53 -3.63 -2.40 -14.53
C ASN A 53 -4.38 -2.95 -13.30
N ARG A 54 -4.22 -4.24 -12.98
CA ARG A 54 -4.77 -4.81 -11.73
C ARG A 54 -4.08 -4.20 -10.51
N ARG A 55 -2.75 -4.04 -10.56
CA ARG A 55 -2.00 -3.37 -9.48
C ARG A 55 -2.44 -1.92 -9.31
N ARG A 56 -2.63 -1.18 -10.41
CA ARG A 56 -3.14 0.21 -10.37
C ARG A 56 -4.53 0.30 -9.74
N ALA A 57 -5.45 -0.59 -10.10
CA ALA A 57 -6.79 -0.61 -9.51
C ALA A 57 -6.73 -0.88 -8.00
N TYR A 58 -5.96 -1.89 -7.59
CA TYR A 58 -5.73 -2.17 -6.16
C TYR A 58 -5.07 -0.97 -5.44
N ALA A 59 -4.11 -0.32 -6.09
CA ALA A 59 -3.41 0.84 -5.57
C ALA A 59 -4.32 2.06 -5.39
N ALA A 60 -5.26 2.29 -6.30
CA ALA A 60 -6.28 3.34 -6.15
C ALA A 60 -7.17 3.10 -4.93
N ILE A 61 -7.63 1.85 -4.75
CA ILE A 61 -8.44 1.46 -3.58
C ILE A 61 -7.65 1.65 -2.29
N GLN A 62 -6.40 1.21 -2.26
CA GLN A 62 -5.52 1.32 -1.10
C GLN A 62 -5.21 2.78 -0.74
N LEU A 63 -4.95 3.62 -1.74
CA LEU A 63 -4.76 5.06 -1.56
C LEU A 63 -6.01 5.71 -0.97
N ALA A 64 -7.19 5.42 -1.52
CA ALA A 64 -8.45 5.94 -1.01
C ALA A 64 -8.72 5.50 0.44
N ALA A 65 -8.43 4.24 0.76
CA ALA A 65 -8.56 3.71 2.12
C ALA A 65 -7.57 4.35 3.10
N GLY A 66 -6.34 4.62 2.67
CA GLY A 66 -5.33 5.33 3.47
C GLY A 66 -5.74 6.77 3.77
N LEU A 67 -6.23 7.49 2.76
CA LEU A 67 -6.76 8.86 2.94
C LEU A 67 -7.99 8.88 3.86
N TRP A 68 -8.90 7.92 3.69
CA TRP A 68 -10.05 7.77 4.57
C TRP A 68 -9.63 7.51 6.02
N LEU A 69 -8.69 6.57 6.24
CA LEU A 69 -8.17 6.27 7.57
C LEU A 69 -7.53 7.52 8.20
N ALA A 70 -6.64 8.21 7.47
CA ALA A 70 -6.02 9.46 7.91
C ALA A 70 -7.05 10.51 8.32
N SER A 71 -8.09 10.71 7.51
CA SER A 71 -9.15 11.68 7.80
C SER A 71 -9.97 11.38 9.07
N ARG A 72 -9.97 10.11 9.50
CA ARG A 72 -10.68 9.66 10.70
C ARG A 72 -9.85 9.81 11.97
N GLN A 73 -8.54 10.07 11.85
CA GLN A 73 -7.66 10.23 12.99
C GLN A 73 -7.86 11.59 13.63
N ARG A 74 -7.86 11.59 14.96
CA ARG A 74 -8.03 12.79 15.78
C ARG A 74 -6.88 12.84 16.80
N PRO A 75 -6.39 14.05 17.14
CA PRO A 75 -5.36 14.24 18.15
C PRO A 75 -5.71 13.60 19.50
#